data_AF-A0A6A1R1U6-F1
#
_entry.id   AF-A0A6A1R1U6-F1
#
_cell.length_a   1.000
_cell.length_b   1.000
_cell.length_c   1.000
_cell.angle_alpha   90.00
_cell.angle_beta   90.00
_cell.angle_gamma   90.00
#
_symmetry.space_group_name_H-M   'P 1'
#
loop_
_entity.id
_entity.type
_entity.pdbx_description
1 polymer ?
#
loop_
_entity_poly.entity_id
_entity_poly.type
_entity_poly.pdbx_seq_one_letter_code
_entity_poly.pdbx_strand_id
1 'polypeptide(L)'
;MDVSALIALMQQTAQTDDEWLDAYRFCERHQRHREAMTMAQLGVQHHPSSFALRQALLACYMRDGWDQEALALSEQLALERSHEGPQLALYLQCAVACGHTRLSARNALIEKMWEQASPSPYKNMGDAIRWLLRDNDWKYALTIMQRPSASCETETLCQLAVRLPATHAAQAVGILQPLFDREMQKASSPYAQALRLVQLVVQRMPQADAQTWLQSLRLTYKAKRKFMEGLQAIALPAD
;
A
#
# COMPACT_ATOMS: atom_id res chain seq x y z
N MET A 1 40.54 -18.66 -15.51
CA MET A 1 39.63 -18.36 -16.62
C MET A 1 39.47 -16.84 -16.64
N ASP A 2 39.59 -16.20 -17.81
CA ASP A 2 39.45 -14.74 -17.92
C ASP A 2 38.00 -14.33 -17.61
N VAL A 3 37.83 -13.35 -16.72
CA VAL A 3 36.51 -12.81 -16.33
C VAL A 3 35.76 -12.30 -17.56
N SER A 4 36.46 -11.72 -18.53
CA SER A 4 35.85 -11.20 -19.75
C SER A 4 35.32 -12.31 -20.65
N ALA A 5 36.06 -13.43 -20.76
CA ALA A 5 35.63 -14.62 -21.48
C ALA A 5 34.41 -15.28 -20.82
N LEU A 6 34.36 -15.31 -19.48
CA LEU A 6 33.20 -15.80 -18.74
C LEU A 6 31.96 -14.93 -18.97
N ILE A 7 32.09 -13.60 -18.91
CA ILE A 7 30.98 -12.67 -19.19
C ILE A 7 30.44 -12.89 -20.61
N ALA A 8 31.32 -12.99 -21.60
CA ALA A 8 30.92 -13.25 -22.99
C ALA A 8 30.20 -14.60 -23.15
N LEU A 9 30.68 -15.65 -22.46
CA LEU A 9 30.04 -16.96 -22.46
C LEU A 9 28.64 -16.88 -21.85
N MET A 10 28.50 -16.27 -20.66
CA MET A 10 27.21 -16.11 -19.98
C MET A 10 26.20 -15.36 -20.85
N GLN A 11 26.63 -14.29 -21.53
CA GLN A 11 25.78 -13.54 -22.45
C GLN A 11 25.27 -14.39 -23.62
N GLN A 12 26.09 -15.28 -24.17
CA GLN A 12 25.73 -16.12 -25.32
C GLN A 12 24.84 -17.30 -24.94
N THR A 13 24.99 -17.80 -23.71
CA THR A 13 24.27 -19.00 -23.26
C THR A 13 23.01 -18.70 -22.46
N ALA A 14 22.83 -17.48 -21.94
CA ALA A 14 21.67 -17.13 -21.13
C ALA A 14 20.37 -17.21 -21.95
N GLN A 15 19.42 -18.00 -21.47
CA GLN A 15 18.10 -18.19 -22.09
C GLN A 15 16.97 -17.85 -21.12
N THR A 16 17.15 -18.12 -19.84
CA THR A 16 16.17 -17.86 -18.78
C THR A 16 16.43 -16.54 -18.07
N ASP A 17 15.42 -15.98 -17.40
CA ASP A 17 15.60 -14.73 -16.65
C ASP A 17 16.57 -14.88 -15.47
N ASP A 18 16.57 -16.04 -14.80
CA ASP A 18 17.54 -16.39 -13.76
C ASP A 18 19.00 -16.38 -14.28
N GLU A 19 19.26 -16.94 -15.46
CA GLU A 19 20.61 -16.94 -16.07
C GLU A 19 21.07 -15.52 -16.41
N TRP A 20 20.17 -14.67 -16.91
CA TRP A 20 20.46 -13.25 -17.14
C TRP A 20 20.74 -12.51 -15.83
N LEU A 21 20.00 -12.80 -14.76
CA LEU A 21 20.24 -12.24 -13.43
C LEU A 21 21.58 -12.68 -12.86
N ASP A 22 21.95 -13.95 -13.04
CA ASP A 22 23.23 -14.46 -12.60
C ASP A 22 24.39 -13.84 -13.37
N ALA A 23 24.24 -13.62 -14.68
CA ALA A 23 25.19 -12.86 -15.50
C ALA A 23 25.36 -11.41 -15.01
N TYR A 24 24.25 -10.72 -14.74
CA TYR A 24 24.25 -9.39 -14.13
C TYR A 24 24.98 -9.38 -12.77
N ARG A 25 24.60 -10.28 -11.85
CA ARG A 25 25.19 -10.39 -10.51
C ARG A 25 26.68 -10.76 -10.56
N PHE A 26 27.09 -11.57 -11.53
CA PHE A 26 28.49 -11.88 -11.76
C PHE A 26 29.27 -10.62 -12.15
N CYS A 27 28.75 -9.83 -13.10
CA CYS A 27 29.37 -8.55 -13.50
C CYS A 27 29.47 -7.57 -12.32
N GLU A 28 28.41 -7.41 -11.53
CA GLU A 28 28.40 -6.52 -10.35
C GLU A 28 29.43 -6.95 -9.30
N ARG A 29 29.51 -8.25 -8.98
CA ARG A 29 30.50 -8.79 -8.02
C ARG A 29 31.95 -8.54 -8.45
N HIS A 30 32.20 -8.49 -9.77
CA HIS A 30 33.50 -8.20 -10.35
C HIS A 30 33.70 -6.72 -10.71
N GLN A 31 32.81 -5.82 -10.28
CA GLN A 31 32.86 -4.37 -10.54
C GLN A 31 32.88 -4.03 -12.05
N ARG A 32 32.31 -4.90 -12.88
CA ARG A 32 32.16 -4.72 -14.34
C ARG A 32 30.82 -4.04 -14.63
N HIS A 33 30.70 -2.78 -14.20
CA HIS A 33 29.42 -2.04 -14.20
C HIS A 33 28.84 -1.80 -15.60
N ARG A 34 29.70 -1.59 -16.62
CA ARG A 34 29.26 -1.43 -18.01
C ARG A 34 28.65 -2.72 -18.54
N GLU A 35 29.30 -3.84 -18.28
CA GLU A 35 28.83 -5.17 -18.66
C GLU A 35 27.58 -5.56 -17.88
N ALA A 36 27.51 -5.25 -16.58
CA ALA A 36 26.31 -5.45 -15.77
C ALA A 36 25.10 -4.71 -16.37
N MET A 37 25.29 -3.46 -16.80
CA MET A 37 24.28 -2.69 -17.50
C MET A 37 23.86 -3.36 -18.82
N THR A 38 24.81 -3.82 -19.63
CA THR A 38 24.51 -4.58 -20.86
C THR A 38 23.72 -5.86 -20.58
N MET A 39 24.09 -6.64 -19.56
CA MET A 39 23.37 -7.86 -19.18
C MET A 39 21.95 -7.57 -18.71
N ALA A 40 21.76 -6.51 -17.90
CA ALA A 40 20.43 -6.11 -17.45
C ALA A 40 19.54 -5.64 -18.61
N GLN A 41 20.08 -4.85 -19.54
CA GLN A 41 19.35 -4.39 -20.72
C GLN A 41 18.93 -5.54 -21.64
N LEU A 42 19.87 -6.44 -21.98
CA LEU A 42 19.58 -7.62 -22.79
C LEU A 42 18.61 -8.56 -22.09
N GLY A 43 18.81 -8.79 -20.79
CA GLY A 43 17.90 -9.60 -19.98
C GLY A 43 16.46 -9.06 -20.03
N VAL A 44 16.25 -7.75 -19.83
CA VAL A 44 14.91 -7.13 -19.95
C VAL A 44 14.39 -7.20 -21.38
N GLN A 45 15.24 -7.08 -22.40
CA GLN A 45 14.82 -7.23 -23.79
C GLN A 45 14.30 -8.65 -24.10
N HIS A 46 14.95 -9.68 -23.56
CA HIS A 46 14.53 -11.07 -23.72
C HIS A 46 13.34 -11.44 -22.83
N HIS A 47 13.29 -10.87 -21.62
CA HIS A 47 12.29 -11.19 -20.58
C HIS A 47 11.66 -9.92 -20.01
N PRO A 48 10.85 -9.18 -20.80
CA PRO A 48 10.36 -7.84 -20.43
C PRO A 48 9.43 -7.84 -19.21
N SER A 49 8.76 -8.95 -18.93
CA SER A 49 7.90 -9.10 -17.75
C SER A 49 8.67 -9.42 -16.46
N SER A 50 9.94 -9.86 -16.56
CA SER A 50 10.73 -10.25 -15.39
C SER A 50 10.98 -9.04 -14.49
N PHE A 51 10.36 -9.07 -13.32
CA PHE A 51 10.44 -7.99 -12.35
C PHE A 51 11.86 -7.84 -11.79
N ALA A 52 12.55 -8.96 -11.56
CA ALA A 52 13.90 -8.96 -11.02
C ALA A 52 14.91 -8.38 -12.01
N LEU A 53 14.80 -8.69 -13.31
CA LEU A 53 15.66 -8.09 -14.34
C LEU A 53 15.41 -6.59 -14.49
N ARG A 54 14.14 -6.15 -14.44
CA ARG A 54 13.80 -4.73 -14.44
C ARG A 54 14.32 -4.00 -13.19
N GLN A 55 14.32 -4.64 -12.02
CA GLN A 55 14.99 -4.08 -10.83
C GLN A 55 16.52 -3.98 -10.99
N ALA A 56 17.15 -5.00 -11.57
CA ALA A 56 18.59 -4.96 -11.86
C ALA A 56 18.94 -3.81 -12.81
N LEU A 57 18.11 -3.60 -13.86
CA LEU A 57 18.26 -2.49 -14.79
C LEU A 57 18.05 -1.13 -14.10
N LEU A 58 17.03 -1.02 -13.24
CA LEU A 58 16.80 0.19 -12.44
C LEU A 58 18.03 0.53 -11.57
N ALA A 59 18.63 -0.47 -10.92
CA ALA A 59 19.84 -0.26 -10.12
C ALA A 59 21.01 0.29 -10.95
N CYS A 60 21.18 -0.18 -12.20
CA CYS A 60 22.16 0.38 -13.12
C CYS A 60 21.85 1.83 -13.50
N TYR A 61 20.60 2.16 -13.86
CA TYR A 61 20.22 3.54 -14.19
C TYR A 61 20.48 4.49 -13.01
N MET A 62 20.09 4.10 -11.80
CA MET A 62 20.32 4.90 -10.59
C MET A 62 21.80 5.10 -10.27
N ARG A 63 22.64 4.07 -10.47
CA ARG A 63 24.09 4.16 -10.24
C ARG A 63 24.76 5.10 -11.25
N ASP A 64 24.35 5.03 -12.51
CA ASP A 64 25.02 5.73 -13.61
C ASP A 64 24.45 7.15 -13.84
N GLY A 65 23.45 7.57 -13.06
CA GLY A 65 22.85 8.92 -13.11
C GLY A 65 21.82 9.11 -14.23
N TRP A 66 21.21 8.03 -14.71
CA TRP A 66 20.18 8.05 -15.74
C TRP A 66 18.82 8.29 -15.09
N ASP A 67 18.65 9.49 -14.53
CA ASP A 67 17.56 9.79 -13.61
C ASP A 67 16.17 9.69 -14.27
N GLN A 68 16.05 10.08 -15.55
CA GLN A 68 14.77 10.04 -16.26
C GLN A 68 14.33 8.60 -16.55
N GLU A 69 15.26 7.75 -17.00
CA GLU A 69 15.02 6.34 -17.25
C GLU A 69 14.75 5.58 -15.94
N ALA A 70 15.50 5.90 -14.88
CA ALA A 70 15.26 5.35 -13.55
C ALA A 70 13.87 5.74 -13.02
N LEU A 71 13.45 6.99 -13.18
CA LEU A 71 12.12 7.45 -12.78
C LEU A 71 11.01 6.73 -13.54
N ALA A 72 11.13 6.63 -14.87
CA ALA A 72 10.14 5.95 -15.69
C ALA A 72 10.00 4.46 -15.32
N LEU A 73 11.12 3.75 -15.12
CA LEU A 73 11.11 2.34 -14.77
C LEU A 73 10.63 2.09 -13.33
N SER A 74 11.10 2.89 -12.36
CA SER A 74 10.65 2.77 -10.97
C SER A 74 9.17 3.06 -10.78
N GLU A 75 8.59 3.96 -11.58
CA GLU A 75 7.15 4.21 -11.59
C GLU A 75 6.35 2.96 -11.98
N GLN A 76 6.75 2.30 -13.08
CA GLN A 76 6.10 1.06 -13.53
C GLN A 76 6.17 -0.03 -12.46
N LEU A 77 7.34 -0.24 -11.86
CA LEU A 77 7.52 -1.24 -10.80
C LEU A 77 6.71 -0.92 -9.55
N ALA A 78 6.60 0.36 -9.18
CA ALA A 78 5.79 0.79 -8.04
C ALA A 78 4.28 0.61 -8.27
N LEU A 79 3.80 0.77 -9.51
CA LEU A 79 2.41 0.52 -9.86
C LEU A 79 2.08 -0.98 -9.89
N GLU A 80 2.98 -1.81 -10.42
CA GLU A 80 2.81 -3.27 -10.46
C GLU A 80 2.81 -3.92 -9.08
N ARG A 81 3.61 -3.40 -8.15
CA ARG A 81 3.76 -3.93 -6.79
C ARG A 81 3.53 -2.88 -5.72
N SER A 82 2.41 -2.18 -5.82
CA SER A 82 2.05 -1.07 -4.92
C SER A 82 1.95 -1.47 -3.43
N HIS A 83 1.70 -2.74 -3.14
CA HIS A 83 1.73 -3.23 -1.75
C HIS A 83 3.14 -3.35 -1.16
N GLU A 84 4.19 -3.36 -1.99
CA GLU A 84 5.58 -3.47 -1.54
C GLU A 84 6.15 -2.09 -1.19
N GLY A 85 6.33 -1.83 0.11
CA GLY A 85 6.96 -0.60 0.61
C GLY A 85 8.30 -0.22 -0.04
N PRO A 86 9.20 -1.17 -0.37
CA PRO A 86 10.45 -0.86 -1.06
C PRO A 86 10.28 -0.20 -2.43
N GLN A 87 9.25 -0.55 -3.22
CA GLN A 87 9.10 0.01 -4.56
C GLN A 87 8.71 1.48 -4.54
N LEU A 88 7.81 1.86 -3.63
CA LEU A 88 7.49 3.27 -3.41
C LEU A 88 8.76 4.05 -3.01
N ALA A 89 9.58 3.50 -2.11
CA ALA A 89 10.78 4.19 -1.65
C ALA A 89 11.77 4.45 -2.81
N LEU A 90 11.98 3.46 -3.68
CA LEU A 90 12.82 3.57 -4.88
C LEU A 90 12.27 4.60 -5.87
N TYR A 91 10.97 4.56 -6.16
CA TYR A 91 10.31 5.55 -7.01
C TYR A 91 10.49 6.97 -6.46
N LEU A 92 10.24 7.18 -5.16
CA LEU A 92 10.40 8.49 -4.54
C LEU A 92 11.86 8.96 -4.53
N GLN A 93 12.83 8.05 -4.48
CA GLN A 93 14.25 8.38 -4.64
C GLN A 93 14.55 8.87 -6.06
N CYS A 94 14.09 8.15 -7.09
CA CYS A 94 14.28 8.53 -8.48
C CYS A 94 13.59 9.86 -8.80
N ALA A 95 12.39 10.09 -8.25
CA ALA A 95 11.65 11.33 -8.47
C ALA A 95 12.38 12.54 -7.87
N VAL A 96 13.01 12.37 -6.69
CA VAL A 96 13.83 13.42 -6.08
C VAL A 96 15.08 13.71 -6.91
N ALA A 97 15.73 12.70 -7.50
CA ALA A 97 16.86 12.90 -8.41
C ALA A 97 16.46 13.75 -9.63
N CYS A 98 15.25 13.55 -10.16
CA CYS A 98 14.64 14.37 -11.21
C CYS A 98 14.13 15.75 -10.75
N GLY A 99 14.35 16.16 -9.49
CA GLY A 99 13.96 17.48 -8.97
C GLY A 99 12.52 17.58 -8.45
N HIS A 100 11.78 16.48 -8.35
CA HIS A 100 10.46 16.49 -7.72
C HIS A 100 10.57 16.42 -6.18
N THR A 101 9.57 16.98 -5.49
CA THR A 101 9.44 16.73 -4.05
C THR A 101 8.84 15.33 -3.82
N ARG A 102 9.21 14.67 -2.72
CA ARG A 102 8.63 13.36 -2.35
C ARG A 102 7.10 13.41 -2.29
N LEU A 103 6.54 14.50 -1.76
CA LEU A 103 5.09 14.69 -1.66
C LEU A 103 4.44 14.79 -3.04
N SER A 104 4.99 15.62 -3.94
CA SER A 104 4.48 15.76 -5.31
C SER A 104 4.56 14.44 -6.08
N ALA A 105 5.68 13.72 -5.97
CA ALA A 105 5.87 12.44 -6.65
C ALA A 105 4.90 11.36 -6.14
N ARG A 106 4.79 11.19 -4.81
CA ARG A 106 3.84 10.24 -4.21
C ARG A 106 2.41 10.53 -4.66
N ASN A 107 1.99 11.80 -4.62
CA ASN A 107 0.63 12.18 -5.01
C ASN A 107 0.39 11.92 -6.50
N ALA A 108 1.35 12.22 -7.37
CA ALA A 108 1.26 11.91 -8.80
C ALA A 108 1.12 10.39 -9.06
N LEU A 109 1.89 9.56 -8.34
CA LEU A 109 1.78 8.11 -8.43
C LEU A 109 0.39 7.60 -8.00
N ILE A 110 -0.17 8.18 -6.93
CA ILE A 110 -1.51 7.83 -6.45
C ILE A 110 -2.60 8.19 -7.48
N GLU A 111 -2.48 9.33 -8.16
CA GLU A 111 -3.41 9.67 -9.25
C GLU A 111 -3.28 8.69 -10.42
N LYS A 112 -2.06 8.28 -10.78
CA LYS A 112 -1.85 7.24 -11.80
C LYS A 112 -2.46 5.89 -11.38
N MET A 113 -2.32 5.49 -10.11
CA MET A 113 -3.01 4.31 -9.57
C MET A 113 -4.52 4.42 -9.73
N TRP A 114 -5.08 5.60 -9.48
CA TRP A 114 -6.51 5.85 -9.65
C TRP A 114 -6.95 5.71 -11.11
N GLU A 115 -6.17 6.27 -12.04
CA GLU A 115 -6.45 6.21 -13.48
C GLU A 115 -6.37 4.77 -14.02
N GLN A 116 -5.38 4.00 -13.56
CA GLN A 116 -5.15 2.61 -14.00
C GLN A 116 -6.01 1.59 -13.26
N ALA A 117 -6.63 1.95 -12.13
CA ALA A 117 -7.53 1.06 -11.42
C ALA A 117 -8.64 0.57 -12.36
N SER A 118 -8.78 -0.75 -12.44
CA SER A 118 -9.73 -1.45 -13.30
C SER A 118 -11.12 -0.80 -13.27
N PRO A 119 -11.86 -0.77 -14.40
CA PRO A 119 -13.24 -0.27 -14.47
C PRO A 119 -14.20 -1.20 -13.72
N SER A 120 -14.01 -1.27 -12.42
CA SER A 120 -14.89 -1.88 -11.43
C SER A 120 -15.73 -0.75 -10.83
N PRO A 121 -16.96 -1.03 -10.37
CA PRO A 121 -17.73 -0.06 -9.59
C PRO A 121 -16.97 0.40 -8.33
N TYR A 122 -15.94 -0.35 -7.91
CA TYR A 122 -15.04 -0.02 -6.82
C TYR A 122 -13.56 -0.06 -7.25
N LYS A 123 -12.84 1.02 -7.00
CA LYS A 123 -11.39 1.15 -7.18
C LYS A 123 -10.70 0.92 -5.84
N ASN A 124 -9.97 -0.19 -5.71
CA ASN A 124 -9.23 -0.49 -4.49
C ASN A 124 -8.01 0.44 -4.38
N MET A 125 -8.04 1.32 -3.39
CA MET A 125 -6.98 2.29 -3.07
C MET A 125 -6.25 1.95 -1.77
N GLY A 126 -6.39 0.71 -1.25
CA GLY A 126 -5.83 0.30 0.03
C GLY A 126 -4.33 0.57 0.18
N ASP A 127 -3.54 0.29 -0.86
CA ASP A 127 -2.10 0.55 -0.85
C ASP A 127 -1.77 2.04 -0.78
N ALA A 128 -2.44 2.86 -1.61
CA ALA A 128 -2.30 4.31 -1.58
C ALA A 128 -2.66 4.90 -0.19
N ILE A 129 -3.75 4.42 0.41
CA ILE A 129 -4.14 4.84 1.76
C ILE A 129 -3.07 4.42 2.79
N ARG A 130 -2.56 3.19 2.74
CA ARG A 130 -1.48 2.73 3.62
C ARG A 130 -0.23 3.60 3.50
N TRP A 131 0.15 4.00 2.29
CA TRP A 131 1.27 4.92 2.06
C TRP A 131 1.04 6.27 2.74
N LEU A 132 -0.13 6.88 2.53
CA LEU A 132 -0.48 8.16 3.13
C LEU A 132 -0.52 8.10 4.65
N LEU A 133 -1.02 7.02 5.23
CA LEU A 133 -1.05 6.82 6.67
C LEU A 133 0.36 6.68 7.27
N ARG A 134 1.32 6.06 6.56
CA ARG A 134 2.73 6.01 7.01
C ARG A 134 3.35 7.40 7.08
N ASP A 135 3.03 8.25 6.10
CA ASP A 135 3.50 9.64 6.05
C ASP A 135 2.66 10.60 6.92
N ASN A 136 1.70 10.06 7.69
CA ASN A 136 0.75 10.81 8.51
C ASN A 136 -0.11 11.83 7.72
N ASP A 137 -0.29 11.62 6.42
CA ASP A 137 -1.12 12.41 5.54
C ASP A 137 -2.56 11.89 5.50
N TRP A 138 -3.18 11.85 6.68
CA TRP A 138 -4.56 11.39 6.85
C TRP A 138 -5.57 12.28 6.10
N LYS A 139 -5.22 13.55 5.84
CA LYS A 139 -6.06 14.49 5.09
C LYS A 139 -6.25 14.02 3.67
N TYR A 140 -5.16 13.74 2.96
CA TYR A 140 -5.25 13.28 1.59
C TYR A 140 -5.85 11.86 1.51
N ALA A 141 -5.55 11.01 2.50
CA ALA A 141 -6.18 9.69 2.60
C ALA A 141 -7.71 9.80 2.70
N LEU A 142 -8.22 10.75 3.50
CA LEU A 142 -9.65 11.02 3.60
C LEU A 142 -10.23 11.54 2.28
N THR A 143 -9.53 12.46 1.60
CA THR A 143 -9.96 12.96 0.27
C THR A 143 -10.08 11.84 -0.75
N ILE A 144 -9.16 10.87 -0.77
CA ILE A 144 -9.26 9.71 -1.66
C ILE A 144 -10.48 8.86 -1.30
N MET A 145 -10.70 8.58 -0.02
CA MET A 145 -11.84 7.77 0.42
C MET A 145 -13.20 8.43 0.21
N GLN A 146 -13.24 9.76 0.08
CA GLN A 146 -14.45 10.51 -0.27
C GLN A 146 -14.76 10.47 -1.78
N ARG A 147 -13.82 10.02 -2.62
CA ARG A 147 -14.08 9.89 -4.06
C ARG A 147 -15.12 8.80 -4.30
N PRO A 148 -16.04 8.99 -5.26
CA PRO A 148 -16.95 7.93 -5.69
C PRO A 148 -16.16 6.68 -6.08
N SER A 149 -16.68 5.51 -5.73
CA SER A 149 -16.07 4.21 -6.04
C SER A 149 -14.77 3.89 -5.28
N ALA A 150 -14.22 4.78 -4.45
CA ALA A 150 -13.05 4.41 -3.65
C ALA A 150 -13.38 3.29 -2.67
N SER A 151 -12.55 2.25 -2.62
CA SER A 151 -12.64 1.18 -1.65
C SER A 151 -11.27 0.84 -1.06
N CYS A 152 -11.25 0.30 0.14
CA CYS A 152 -10.07 -0.36 0.71
C CYS A 152 -10.49 -1.40 1.75
N GLU A 153 -9.53 -2.19 2.22
CA GLU A 153 -9.77 -3.27 3.17
C GLU A 153 -10.21 -2.72 4.54
N THR A 154 -11.01 -3.49 5.28
CA THR A 154 -11.56 -3.10 6.59
C THR A 154 -10.49 -2.64 7.57
N GLU A 155 -9.34 -3.34 7.64
CA GLU A 155 -8.26 -2.96 8.57
C GLU A 155 -7.64 -1.62 8.18
N THR A 156 -7.48 -1.34 6.87
CA THR A 156 -6.98 -0.05 6.37
C THR A 156 -7.93 1.09 6.73
N LEU A 157 -9.26 0.88 6.61
CA LEU A 157 -10.25 1.87 7.03
C LEU A 157 -10.25 2.10 8.55
N CYS A 158 -10.06 1.04 9.34
CA CYS A 158 -9.92 1.17 10.79
C CYS A 158 -8.68 2.00 11.16
N GLN A 159 -7.54 1.74 10.49
CA GLN A 159 -6.32 2.52 10.69
C GLN A 159 -6.51 3.99 10.30
N LEU A 160 -7.19 4.26 9.18
CA LEU A 160 -7.57 5.61 8.79
C LEU A 160 -8.41 6.28 9.88
N ALA A 161 -9.51 5.65 10.29
CA ALA A 161 -10.43 6.15 11.32
C ALA A 161 -9.72 6.50 12.65
N VAL A 162 -8.79 5.65 13.08
CA VAL A 162 -8.01 5.86 14.30
C VAL A 162 -6.99 7.00 14.17
N ARG A 163 -6.47 7.24 12.96
CA ARG A 163 -5.50 8.32 12.70
C ARG A 163 -6.14 9.70 12.56
N LEU A 164 -7.46 9.81 12.37
CA LEU A 164 -8.12 11.11 12.32
C LEU A 164 -7.97 11.85 13.67
N PRO A 165 -7.74 13.17 13.66
CA PRO A 165 -7.75 13.98 14.87
C PRO A 165 -9.16 14.06 15.47
N ALA A 166 -9.24 14.45 16.75
CA ALA A 166 -10.52 14.61 17.46
C ALA A 166 -11.50 15.59 16.77
N THR A 167 -10.98 16.60 16.06
CA THR A 167 -11.79 17.53 15.26
C THR A 167 -12.56 16.86 14.13
N HIS A 168 -12.14 15.65 13.71
CA HIS A 168 -12.78 14.87 12.66
C HIS A 168 -13.40 13.57 13.20
N ALA A 169 -13.80 13.55 14.48
CA ALA A 169 -14.35 12.37 15.11
C ALA A 169 -15.66 11.91 14.45
N ALA A 170 -16.50 12.84 13.98
CA ALA A 170 -17.72 12.52 13.22
C ALA A 170 -17.42 11.75 11.92
N GLN A 171 -16.38 12.14 11.17
CA GLN A 171 -15.96 11.41 9.97
C GLN A 171 -15.42 10.01 10.32
N ALA A 172 -14.67 9.88 11.41
CA ALA A 172 -14.20 8.58 11.88
C ALA A 172 -15.37 7.64 12.24
N VAL A 173 -16.40 8.17 12.92
CA VAL A 173 -17.65 7.43 13.21
C VAL A 173 -18.35 7.01 11.92
N GLY A 174 -18.48 7.91 10.94
CA GLY A 174 -19.09 7.63 9.65
C GLY A 174 -18.37 6.56 8.83
N ILE A 175 -17.07 6.37 9.04
CA ILE A 175 -16.30 5.25 8.46
C ILE A 175 -16.54 3.96 9.23
N LEU A 176 -16.52 4.01 10.57
CA LEU A 176 -16.52 2.82 11.43
C LEU A 176 -17.89 2.16 11.58
N GLN A 177 -18.99 2.93 11.62
CA GLN A 177 -20.35 2.37 11.78
C GLN A 177 -20.76 1.44 10.62
N PRO A 178 -20.61 1.82 9.33
CA PRO A 178 -20.92 0.90 8.22
C PRO A 178 -20.05 -0.35 8.23
N LEU A 179 -18.80 -0.26 8.72
CA LEU A 179 -17.93 -1.43 8.87
C LEU A 179 -18.44 -2.37 9.96
N PHE A 180 -18.90 -1.82 11.09
CA PHE A 180 -19.56 -2.60 12.13
C PHE A 180 -20.79 -3.32 11.57
N ASP A 181 -21.66 -2.64 10.84
CA ASP A 181 -22.89 -3.24 10.31
C ASP A 181 -22.58 -4.43 9.39
N ARG A 182 -21.61 -4.26 8.47
CA ARG A 182 -21.14 -5.33 7.57
C ARG A 182 -20.49 -6.48 8.32
N GLU A 183 -19.68 -6.19 9.34
CA GLU A 183 -19.04 -7.22 10.15
C GLU A 183 -20.08 -8.02 10.94
N MET A 184 -21.05 -7.34 11.53
CA MET A 184 -22.05 -7.96 12.39
C MET A 184 -22.99 -8.91 11.63
N GLN A 185 -23.23 -8.67 10.34
CA GLN A 185 -24.02 -9.58 9.49
C GLN A 185 -23.40 -10.97 9.35
N LYS A 186 -22.07 -11.06 9.31
CA LYS A 186 -21.33 -12.33 9.16
C LYS A 186 -20.69 -12.82 10.47
N ALA A 187 -20.71 -12.00 11.53
CA ALA A 187 -20.03 -12.31 12.78
C ALA A 187 -20.67 -13.50 13.51
N SER A 188 -19.80 -14.37 13.99
CA SER A 188 -20.13 -15.48 14.89
C SER A 188 -19.50 -15.26 16.27
N SER A 189 -19.98 -15.99 17.26
CA SER A 189 -19.41 -15.97 18.61
C SER A 189 -17.92 -16.31 18.56
N PRO A 190 -17.03 -15.55 19.25
CA PRO A 190 -17.28 -14.60 20.33
C PRO A 190 -17.46 -13.12 19.92
N TYR A 191 -17.67 -12.79 18.64
CA TYR A 191 -17.89 -11.41 18.17
C TYR A 191 -16.72 -10.45 18.40
N ALA A 192 -15.48 -10.95 18.55
CA ALA A 192 -14.32 -10.15 18.92
C ALA A 192 -14.11 -8.92 18.00
N GLN A 193 -14.17 -9.11 16.67
CA GLN A 193 -13.99 -8.02 15.71
C GLN A 193 -15.15 -7.00 15.75
N ALA A 194 -16.40 -7.47 15.87
CA ALA A 194 -17.55 -6.58 16.00
C ALA A 194 -17.47 -5.73 17.28
N LEU A 195 -17.06 -6.33 18.40
CA LEU A 195 -16.85 -5.61 19.67
C LEU A 195 -15.69 -4.61 19.59
N ARG A 196 -14.58 -4.96 18.92
CA ARG A 196 -13.47 -4.03 18.63
C ARG A 196 -13.98 -2.80 17.87
N LEU A 197 -14.81 -2.99 16.84
CA LEU A 197 -15.39 -1.88 16.07
C LEU A 197 -16.31 -1.01 16.92
N VAL A 198 -17.16 -1.60 17.76
CA VAL A 198 -18.02 -0.82 18.68
C VAL A 198 -17.17 0.04 19.62
N GLN A 199 -16.11 -0.53 20.20
CA GLN A 199 -15.21 0.22 21.07
C GLN A 199 -14.55 1.40 20.35
N LEU A 200 -14.08 1.21 19.11
CA LEU A 200 -13.49 2.28 18.30
C LEU A 200 -14.50 3.38 17.99
N VAL A 201 -15.76 3.05 17.69
CA VAL A 201 -16.81 4.04 17.44
C VAL A 201 -17.12 4.84 18.71
N VAL A 202 -17.32 4.15 19.85
CA VAL A 202 -17.64 4.76 21.15
C VAL A 202 -16.56 5.75 21.58
N GLN A 203 -15.29 5.43 21.37
CA GLN A 203 -14.17 6.34 21.66
C GLN A 203 -14.13 7.61 20.79
N ARG A 204 -14.90 7.65 19.70
CA ARG A 204 -14.96 8.79 18.77
C ARG A 204 -16.27 9.56 18.86
N MET A 205 -17.20 9.13 19.70
CA MET A 205 -18.46 9.83 19.93
C MET A 205 -18.41 10.66 21.21
N PRO A 206 -19.18 11.76 21.29
CA PRO A 206 -19.54 12.35 22.58
C PRO A 206 -20.21 11.32 23.50
N GLN A 207 -20.06 11.45 24.82
CA GLN A 207 -20.54 10.45 25.77
C GLN A 207 -22.06 10.19 25.65
N ALA A 208 -22.86 11.25 25.47
CA ALA A 208 -24.31 11.14 25.31
C ALA A 208 -24.73 10.34 24.06
N ASP A 209 -24.06 10.58 22.93
CA ASP A 209 -24.33 9.88 21.67
C ASP A 209 -23.88 8.42 21.76
N ALA A 210 -22.71 8.17 22.37
CA ALA A 210 -22.20 6.82 22.60
C ALA A 210 -23.16 5.98 23.46
N GLN A 211 -23.72 6.56 24.54
CA GLN A 211 -24.71 5.88 25.37
C GLN A 211 -25.97 5.53 24.58
N THR A 212 -26.49 6.48 23.80
CA THR A 212 -27.68 6.30 22.97
C THR A 212 -27.47 5.20 21.94
N TRP A 213 -26.31 5.19 21.27
CA TRP A 213 -25.97 4.18 20.28
C TRP A 213 -25.76 2.79 20.91
N LEU A 214 -25.08 2.68 22.06
CA LEU A 214 -24.95 1.40 22.77
C LEU A 214 -26.30 0.84 23.21
N GLN A 215 -27.24 1.69 23.63
CA GLN A 215 -28.60 1.25 23.95
C GLN A 215 -29.33 0.70 22.71
N SER A 216 -29.21 1.34 21.55
CA SER A 216 -29.83 0.84 20.31
C SER A 216 -29.24 -0.51 19.89
N LEU A 217 -27.91 -0.70 20.03
CA LEU A 217 -27.26 -2.00 19.77
C LEU A 217 -27.79 -3.10 20.69
N ARG A 218 -28.01 -2.79 21.97
CA ARG A 218 -28.57 -3.75 22.95
C ARG A 218 -29.98 -4.21 22.59
N LEU A 219 -30.82 -3.28 22.11
CA LEU A 219 -32.19 -3.60 21.67
C LEU A 219 -32.17 -4.48 20.41
N THR A 220 -31.34 -4.13 19.43
CA THR A 220 -31.24 -4.85 18.15
C THR A 220 -30.68 -6.26 18.31
N TYR A 221 -29.64 -6.44 19.14
CA TYR A 221 -28.92 -7.71 19.25
C TYR A 221 -29.18 -8.47 20.56
N LYS A 222 -30.31 -8.22 21.23
CA LYS A 222 -30.70 -8.84 22.51
C LYS A 222 -30.59 -10.37 22.56
N ALA A 223 -30.74 -11.05 21.42
CA ALA A 223 -30.65 -12.51 21.32
C ALA A 223 -29.19 -13.04 21.36
N LYS A 224 -28.18 -12.21 21.10
CA LYS A 224 -26.76 -12.60 21.01
C LYS A 224 -26.06 -12.40 22.37
N ARG A 225 -26.25 -13.34 23.31
CA ARG A 225 -25.75 -13.25 24.70
C ARG A 225 -24.27 -12.86 24.84
N LYS A 226 -23.35 -13.55 24.16
CA LYS A 226 -21.91 -13.25 24.23
C LYS A 226 -21.54 -11.87 23.66
N PHE A 227 -22.30 -11.37 22.69
CA PHE A 227 -22.12 -10.00 22.20
C PHE A 227 -22.61 -8.98 23.25
N MET A 228 -23.74 -9.25 23.91
CA MET A 228 -24.27 -8.42 24.99
C MET A 228 -23.32 -8.35 26.19
N GLU A 229 -22.72 -9.47 26.60
CA GLU A 229 -21.68 -9.53 27.63
C GLU A 229 -20.49 -8.64 27.24
N GLY A 230 -20.02 -8.74 25.99
CA GLY A 230 -18.96 -7.88 25.48
C GLY A 230 -19.32 -6.40 25.47
N LEU A 231 -20.55 -6.04 25.09
CA LEU A 231 -21.03 -4.65 25.09
C LEU A 231 -21.10 -4.02 26.49
N GLN A 232 -21.32 -4.82 27.54
CA GLN A 232 -21.33 -4.33 28.91
C GLN A 232 -19.92 -3.97 29.42
N ALA A 233 -18.89 -4.61 28.86
CA ALA A 233 -17.50 -4.35 29.21
C ALA A 233 -16.90 -3.12 28.50
N ILE A 234 -17.60 -2.51 27.54
CA ILE A 234 -17.10 -1.34 26.79
C ILE A 234 -17.18 -0.09 27.67
N ALA A 235 -16.02 0.53 27.91
CA ALA A 235 -15.92 1.81 28.60
C ALA A 235 -16.42 2.97 27.72
N LEU A 236 -17.15 3.89 28.32
CA LEU A 236 -17.55 5.14 27.69
C LEU A 236 -16.35 6.11 27.65
N PRO A 237 -16.31 7.02 26.66
CA PRO A 237 -15.34 8.11 26.66
C PRO A 237 -15.50 8.98 27.91
N ALA A 238 -14.40 9.54 28.40
CA ALA A 238 -14.41 10.55 29.45
C ALA A 238 -14.82 11.91 28.83
N ASP A 239 -15.65 12.66 29.54
CA ASP A 239 -16.05 14.04 29.18
C ASP A 239 -14.87 15.02 29.19
#